data_AF-A0AA38VUU5-F1
#
_entry.id   AF-A0AA38VUU5-F1
#
_cell.length_a   1.000
_cell.length_b   1.000
_cell.length_c   1.000
_cell.angle_alpha   90.00
_cell.angle_beta   90.00
_cell.angle_gamma   90.00
#
_symmetry.space_group_name_H-M   'P 1'
#
loop_
_entity.id
_entity.type
_entity.pdbx_description
1 polymer ?
#
loop_
_entity_poly.entity_id
_entity_poly.type
_entity_poly.pdbx_seq_one_letter_code
_entity_poly.pdbx_strand_id
1 'polypeptide(L)' 'MRARTDPRFVDFLLRVGDEVEEATEESFIRIPDNIAIAYTDKARSKNDLIDAIFPSLEINGANSDYIISRAILSTKN' A
#
# COMPACT_ATOMS: atom_id res chain seq x y z
N MET A 1 2.23 0.78 2.13
CA MET A 1 1.85 -0.16 1.05
C MET A 1 2.34 -1.55 1.43
N ARG A 2 1.59 -2.61 1.15
CA ARG A 2 2.05 -3.99 1.37
C ARG A 2 2.47 -4.61 0.02
N ALA A 3 3.45 -5.51 0.06
CA ALA A 3 4.13 -6.05 -1.12
C ALA A 3 3.18 -6.84 -2.05
N ARG A 4 3.61 -7.12 -3.30
CA ARG A 4 2.95 -8.06 -4.24
C ARG A 4 2.56 -9.42 -3.61
N THR A 5 3.21 -9.77 -2.50
CA THR A 5 2.96 -10.97 -1.70
C THR A 5 1.92 -10.79 -0.60
N ASP A 6 1.25 -9.64 -0.51
CA ASP A 6 0.11 -9.45 0.37
C ASP A 6 -1.18 -9.70 -0.42
N PRO A 7 -1.84 -10.86 -0.20
CA PRO A 7 -3.05 -11.23 -0.92
C PRO A 7 -4.13 -10.17 -0.77
N ARG A 8 -4.25 -9.52 0.40
CA ARG A 8 -5.30 -8.53 0.66
C ARG A 8 -5.16 -7.28 -0.20
N PHE A 9 -3.93 -6.86 -0.45
CA PHE A 9 -3.65 -5.71 -1.31
C PHE A 9 -3.90 -6.05 -2.79
N VAL A 10 -3.47 -7.24 -3.23
CA VAL A 10 -3.70 -7.71 -4.60
C VAL A 10 -5.20 -7.90 -4.87
N ASP A 11 -5.93 -8.53 -3.97
CA ASP A 11 -7.37 -8.74 -4.08
C ASP A 11 -8.13 -7.40 -4.15
N PHE A 12 -7.70 -6.39 -3.38
CA PHE A 12 -8.26 -5.05 -3.48
C PHE A 12 -8.02 -4.42 -4.86
N LEU A 13 -6.80 -4.47 -5.39
CA LEU A 13 -6.52 -3.94 -6.73
C LEU A 13 -7.30 -4.66 -7.83
N LEU A 14 -7.50 -5.97 -7.71
CA LEU A 14 -8.32 -6.74 -8.65
C LEU A 14 -9.79 -6.30 -8.59
N ARG A 15 -10.38 -6.18 -7.40
CA ARG A 15 -11.76 -5.69 -7.24
C ARG A 15 -11.96 -4.28 -7.82
N VAL A 16 -10.95 -3.41 -7.68
CA VAL A 16 -10.97 -2.08 -8.30
C VAL A 16 -10.91 -2.17 -9.83
N GLY A 17 -10.02 -3.00 -10.39
CA GLY A 17 -9.88 -3.18 -11.84
C GLY A 17 -11.08 -3.85 -12.50
N ASP A 18 -11.76 -4.74 -11.77
CA ASP A 18 -12.99 -5.43 -12.20
C ASP A 18 -14.25 -4.59 -11.95
N GLU A 19 -14.11 -3.34 -11.47
CA GLU A 19 -15.23 -2.43 -11.15
C GLU A 19 -16.22 -2.97 -10.11
N VAL A 20 -15.76 -3.90 -9.25
CA VAL A 20 -16.56 -4.51 -8.17
C VAL A 20 -16.41 -3.74 -6.86
N GLU A 21 -15.33 -2.97 -6.69
CA GLU A 21 -15.14 -2.15 -5.48
C GLU A 21 -16.16 -1.02 -5.41
N GLU A 22 -16.84 -0.90 -4.27
CA GLU A 22 -17.78 0.20 -4.04
C GLU A 22 -17.06 1.55 -4.03
N ALA A 23 -17.54 2.45 -4.87
CA ALA A 23 -17.17 3.87 -4.82
C ALA A 23 -18.12 4.63 -3.88
N THR A 24 -17.61 5.69 -3.27
CA THR A 24 -18.41 6.66 -2.52
C THR A 24 -19.34 7.43 -3.47
N GLU A 25 -20.28 8.20 -2.90
CA GLU A 25 -21.19 9.07 -3.66
C GLU A 25 -20.45 10.05 -4.59
N GLU A 26 -19.20 10.36 -4.28
CA GLU A 26 -18.31 11.24 -5.05
C GLU A 26 -17.39 10.47 -6.01
N SER A 27 -17.69 9.20 -6.31
CA SER A 27 -16.90 8.32 -7.18
C SER A 27 -15.46 8.03 -6.71
N PHE A 28 -15.17 8.23 -5.42
CA PHE A 28 -13.89 7.85 -4.84
C PHE A 28 -13.92 6.42 -4.31
N ILE A 29 -12.83 5.68 -4.46
CA ILE A 29 -12.70 4.36 -3.84
C ILE A 29 -12.13 4.54 -2.43
N ARG A 30 -12.83 4.03 -1.42
CA ARG A 30 -12.33 4.04 -0.04
C ARG A 30 -11.30 2.92 0.12
N ILE A 31 -10.11 3.27 0.61
CA ILE A 31 -9.08 2.28 0.96
C ILE A 31 -9.53 1.53 2.24
N PRO A 32 -9.62 0.20 2.23
CA PRO A 32 -9.98 -0.58 3.41
C PRO A 32 -8.98 -0.43 4.57
N ASP A 33 -9.50 -0.40 5.80
CA ASP A 33 -8.69 -0.18 7.01
C ASP A 33 -7.64 -1.28 7.25
N ASN A 34 -7.87 -2.49 6.73
CA ASN A 34 -6.96 -3.64 6.86
C ASN A 34 -5.71 -3.57 5.95
N ILE A 35 -5.70 -2.65 4.97
CA ILE A 35 -4.55 -2.37 4.09
C ILE A 35 -4.04 -0.93 4.23
N ALA A 36 -4.76 -0.09 5.00
CA ALA A 36 -4.34 1.26 5.34
C ALA A 36 -3.32 1.27 6.50
N ILE A 37 -2.46 2.29 6.51
CA ILE A 37 -1.58 2.61 7.64
C ILE A 37 -2.10 3.89 8.25
N ALA A 38 -2.49 3.84 9.52
CA ALA A 38 -3.04 5.00 10.21
C ALA A 38 -1.98 6.10 10.34
N TYR A 39 -2.37 7.32 9.97
CA TYR A 39 -1.53 8.49 10.22
C TYR A 39 -1.58 8.86 11.70
N THR A 40 -0.42 8.98 12.33
CA THR A 40 -0.29 9.40 13.73
C THR A 40 0.54 10.68 13.81
N ASP A 41 1.86 10.56 13.69
CA ASP A 41 2.78 11.67 13.48
C ASP A 41 3.61 11.45 12.21
N LYS A 42 4.14 12.53 11.63
CA LYS A 42 4.85 12.47 10.35
C LYS A 42 6.05 11.54 10.37
N ALA A 43 6.85 11.54 11.45
CA ALA A 43 8.07 10.76 11.50
C ALA A 43 7.77 9.27 11.66
N ARG A 44 6.87 8.92 12.57
CA ARG A 44 6.44 7.56 12.83
C ARG A 44 5.65 6.98 11.67
N SER A 45 4.68 7.72 11.13
CA SER A 45 3.89 7.25 9.98
C SER A 45 4.77 6.99 8.76
N LYS A 46 5.84 7.76 8.58
CA LYS A 46 6.83 7.51 7.52
C LYS A 46 7.61 6.22 7.79
N ASN A 47 8.07 5.99 9.02
CA ASN A 47 8.79 4.77 9.38
C ASN A 47 7.87 3.54 9.26
N ASP A 48 6.66 3.60 9.81
CA ASP A 48 5.65 2.54 9.72
C ASP A 48 5.33 2.21 8.24
N LEU A 49 5.30 3.22 7.37
CA LEU A 49 5.14 3.04 5.94
C LEU A 49 6.33 2.30 5.31
N ILE A 50 7.56 2.68 5.65
CA ILE A 50 8.78 2.04 5.16
C ILE A 50 8.83 0.57 5.61
N ASP A 51 8.58 0.31 6.90
CA ASP A 51 8.64 -1.03 7.48
C ASP A 51 7.58 -1.97 6.90
N ALA A 52 6.37 -1.45 6.67
CA ALA A 52 5.28 -2.21 6.05
C ALA A 52 5.58 -2.57 4.58
N ILE A 53 6.31 -1.70 3.86
CA ILE A 53 6.66 -1.91 2.45
C ILE A 53 7.90 -2.81 2.34
N PHE A 54 8.93 -2.52 3.13
CA PHE A 54 10.25 -3.13 3.07
C PHE A 54 10.63 -3.80 4.40
N PRO A 55 9.93 -4.87 4.82
CA PRO A 55 10.14 -5.51 6.12
C PRO A 55 11.56 -6.09 6.30
N SER A 56 12.30 -6.26 5.22
CA SER A 56 13.70 -6.71 5.24
C SER A 56 14.61 -5.79 4.42
N LEU A 57 14.41 -4.47 4.56
CA LEU A 57 15.19 -3.45 3.85
C LEU A 57 16.69 -3.56 4.14
N GLU A 58 17.08 -3.79 5.39
CA GLU A 58 18.50 -3.90 5.78
C GLU A 58 19.23 -5.05 5.08
N ILE A 59 18.52 -6.14 4.79
CA ILE A 59 19.08 -7.33 4.15
C ILE A 59 19.05 -7.20 2.62
N ASN A 60 17.98 -6.62 2.08
CA ASN A 60 17.70 -6.63 0.63
C ASN A 60 17.82 -5.25 -0.03
N GLY A 61 18.30 -4.22 0.68
CA GLY A 61 18.33 -2.84 0.19
C GLY A 61 19.19 -2.66 -1.06
N ALA A 62 20.21 -3.51 -1.24
CA ALA A 62 21.05 -3.54 -2.44
C ALA A 62 20.44 -4.34 -3.61
N ASN A 63 19.37 -5.10 -3.38
CA ASN A 63 18.71 -5.88 -4.42
C ASN A 63 17.73 -4.99 -5.20
N SER A 64 18.06 -4.69 -6.45
CA SER A 64 17.22 -3.84 -7.30
C SER A 64 15.82 -4.42 -7.51
N ASP A 65 15.70 -5.74 -7.73
CA ASP A 65 14.41 -6.41 -7.93
C ASP A 65 13.52 -6.28 -6.70
N TYR A 66 14.11 -6.37 -5.51
CA TYR A 66 13.41 -6.16 -4.25
C TYR A 66 12.85 -4.73 -4.16
N ILE A 67 13.63 -3.72 -4.57
CA ILE A 67 13.18 -2.33 -4.51
C ILE A 67 12.09 -2.03 -5.53
N ILE A 68 12.23 -2.50 -6.78
CA ILE A 68 11.30 -2.17 -7.87
C ILE A 68 9.99 -2.98 -7.84
N SER A 69 9.93 -4.12 -7.14
CA SER A 69 8.74 -4.98 -7.12
C SER A 69 7.60 -4.48 -6.21
N ARG A 70 7.60 -3.20 -5.83
CA ARG A 70 6.70 -2.62 -4.83
C ARG A 70 6.19 -1.25 -5.29
N ALA A 71 4.91 -0.97 -5.05
CA ALA A 71 4.27 0.30 -5.42
C ALA A 71 4.02 1.19 -4.19
N ILE A 72 3.72 2.48 -4.38
CA ILE A 72 3.08 3.35 -3.37
C ILE A 72 1.91 4.08 -4.04
N LEU A 73 0.72 4.05 -3.43
CA LEU A 73 -0.48 4.75 -3.87
C LEU A 73 -0.64 5.87 -2.86
N SER A 74 -0.52 7.09 -3.36
CA SER A 74 -0.87 8.28 -2.60
C SER A 74 -2.14 8.83 -3.20
N THR A 75 -3.04 9.30 -2.34
CA THR A 75 -4.09 10.22 -2.82
C THR A 75 -3.40 11.46 -3.37
N LYS A 76 -4.02 12.05 -4.40
CA LYS A 76 -3.65 13.38 -4.86
C LYS A 76 -4.36 14.38 -3.95
N ASN A 77 -3.68 15.47 -3.59
CA ASN A 77 -4.32 16.65 -3.00
C ASN A 77 -5.05 17.44 -4.08
#